data_AF-A4F6F3-F1
#
_entry.id   AF-A4F6F3-F1
#
_cell.length_a   1.000
_cell.length_b   1.000
_cell.length_c   1.000
_cell.angle_alpha   90.00
_cell.angle_beta   90.00
_cell.angle_gamma   90.00
#
_symmetry.space_group_name_H-M   'P 1'
#
loop_
_entity.id
_entity.type
_entity.pdbx_description
1 polymer ?
#
loop_
_entity_poly.entity_id
_entity_poly.type
_entity_poly.pdbx_seq_one_letter_code
_entity_poly.pdbx_strand_id
1 'polypeptide(L)' 'MEEVSAVTAPTLVFPGIDERHPTALAARLVEVMPRARLVPTAFSAGLRTADDLAAAVAPAISEFLADLHR' A
#
# COMPACT_ATOMS: atom_id res chain seq x y z
N MET A 1 12.92 11.08 3.46
CA MET A 1 12.27 10.30 4.54
C MET A 1 11.65 11.21 5.58
N GLU A 2 12.33 12.29 5.97
CA GLU A 2 11.79 13.32 6.87
C GLU A 2 10.42 13.88 6.42
N GLU A 3 10.26 14.19 5.12
CA GLU A 3 8.98 14.70 4.59
C GLU A 3 7.79 13.76 4.83
N VAL A 4 7.95 12.46 4.58
CA VAL A 4 6.86 11.49 4.78
C VAL A 4 6.63 11.14 6.24
N SER A 5 7.61 11.36 7.12
CA SER A 5 7.45 11.18 8.57
C SER A 5 6.44 12.17 9.16
N ALA A 6 6.25 13.33 8.52
CA ALA A 6 5.27 14.34 8.90
C ALA A 6 3.84 13.98 8.46
N VAL A 7 3.64 12.95 7.63
CA VAL A 7 2.31 12.54 7.17
C VAL A 7 1.59 11.77 8.28
N THR A 8 0.60 12.44 8.88
CA THR A 8 -0.19 11.88 9.99
C THR A 8 -1.53 11.28 9.54
N ALA A 9 -1.91 11.48 8.28
CA ALA A 9 -3.09 10.86 7.71
C ALA A 9 -2.93 9.32 7.69
N PRO A 10 -3.96 8.53 8.06
CA PRO A 10 -3.93 7.09 7.87
C PRO A 10 -3.62 6.76 6.41
N THR A 11 -2.64 5.88 6.20
CA THR A 11 -2.14 5.58 4.85
C THR A 11 -2.08 4.07 4.63
N LEU A 12 -2.64 3.60 3.52
CA LEU A 12 -2.47 2.23 3.06
C LEU A 12 -1.41 2.18 1.97
N VAL A 13 -0.36 1.38 2.14
CA VAL A 13 0.78 1.29 1.23
C VAL A 13 0.76 -0.04 0.49
N PHE A 14 0.73 0.01 -0.84
CA PHE A 14 0.86 -1.16 -1.70
C PHE A 14 2.30 -1.27 -2.21
N PRO A 15 3.02 -2.37 -1.94
CA PRO A 15 4.37 -2.54 -2.43
C PRO A 15 4.39 -2.76 -3.94
N GLY A 16 5.24 -2.01 -4.64
CA GLY A 16 5.55 -2.30 -6.03
C GLY A 16 6.35 -3.60 -6.19
N ILE A 17 6.36 -4.11 -7.42
CA ILE A 17 7.03 -5.37 -7.80
C ILE A 17 8.08 -5.19 -8.90
N ASP A 18 8.32 -3.95 -9.35
CA ASP A 18 9.30 -3.63 -10.38
C ASP A 18 10.47 -2.82 -9.82
N GLU A 19 11.51 -2.67 -10.63
CA GLU A 19 12.74 -1.96 -10.25
C GLU A 19 12.52 -0.47 -9.92
N ARG A 20 11.47 0.15 -10.47
CA ARG A 20 11.12 1.55 -10.23
C ARG A 20 10.42 1.71 -8.88
N HIS A 21 9.78 0.64 -8.39
CA HIS A 21 9.05 0.60 -7.12
C HIS A 21 9.47 -0.62 -6.30
N PRO A 22 10.71 -0.66 -5.76
CA PRO A 22 11.18 -1.82 -5.01
C PRO A 22 10.30 -2.09 -3.79
N THR A 23 9.94 -3.36 -3.56
CA THR A 23 9.15 -3.78 -2.39
C THR A 23 9.77 -3.32 -1.07
N ALA A 24 11.10 -3.34 -0.96
CA ALA A 24 11.83 -2.89 0.23
C ALA A 24 11.59 -1.40 0.55
N LEU A 25 11.33 -0.56 -0.45
CA LEU A 25 11.01 0.85 -0.21
C LEU A 25 9.67 1.00 0.51
N ALA A 26 8.65 0.22 0.12
CA ALA A 26 7.34 0.23 0.78
C ALA A 26 7.42 -0.23 2.24
N ALA A 27 8.25 -1.24 2.53
CA ALA A 27 8.53 -1.67 3.90
C ALA A 27 9.16 -0.54 4.72
N ARG A 28 10.16 0.17 4.17
CA ARG A 28 10.78 1.31 4.86
C ARG A 28 9.83 2.49 5.05
N LEU A 29 8.89 2.72 4.13
CA LEU A 29 7.90 3.79 4.28
C LEU A 29 7.02 3.55 5.51
N VAL A 30 6.55 2.32 5.74
CA VAL A 30 5.68 2.03 6.89
C VAL A 30 6.40 2.03 8.23
N GLU A 31 7.72 1.89 8.25
CA GLU A 31 8.55 2.08 9.45
C GLU A 31 8.64 3.56 9.88
N VAL A 32 8.55 4.48 8.91
CA VAL A 32 8.74 5.92 9.13
C VAL A 32 7.41 6.66 9.27
N MET A 33 6.37 6.22 8.57
CA MET A 33 5.07 6.88 8.57
C MET A 33 4.21 6.40 9.76
N PRO A 34 3.79 7.31 10.67
CA PRO A 34 3.23 6.94 11.97
C PRO A 34 1.88 6.20 11.92
N ARG A 35 1.13 6.32 10.82
CA ARG A 35 -0.19 5.68 10.65
C ARG A 35 -0.29 4.90 9.34
N ALA A 36 0.84 4.42 8.83
CA ALA A 36 0.86 3.62 7.61
C ALA A 36 0.69 2.13 7.91
N ARG A 37 0.01 1.43 7.00
CA ARG A 37 -0.10 -0.03 6.99
C ARG A 37 0.37 -0.57 5.65
N LEU A 38 1.20 -1.60 5.68
CA LEU A 38 1.68 -2.27 4.48
C LEU A 38 0.69 -3.37 4.09
N VAL A 39 0.31 -3.40 2.81
CA VAL A 39 -0.42 -4.53 2.24
C VAL A 39 0.58 -5.65 1.93
N PRO A 40 0.42 -6.87 2.48
CA PRO A 40 1.45 -7.91 2.38
C PRO A 40 1.71 -8.36 0.93
N THR A 41 0.66 -8.46 0.10
CA THR A 41 0.77 -8.79 -1.32
C THR A 41 -0.46 -8.29 -2.06
N ALA A 42 -0.27 -7.58 -3.18
CA ALA A 42 -1.38 -7.14 -4.04
C ALA A 42 -1.00 -7.21 -5.52
N PHE A 43 0.23 -6.82 -5.87
CA PHE A 43 0.67 -6.86 -7.26
C PHE A 43 1.38 -8.15 -7.61
N SER A 44 1.13 -8.64 -8.82
CA SER A 44 1.84 -9.77 -9.43
C SER A 44 2.14 -9.48 -10.90
N ALA A 45 3.15 -10.15 -11.47
CA ALA A 45 3.44 -10.07 -12.91
C ALA A 45 2.32 -10.65 -13.80
N GLY A 46 1.30 -11.27 -13.18
CA GLY A 46 0.13 -11.82 -13.83
C GLY A 46 -1.01 -10.81 -14.03
N LEU A 47 -0.98 -9.64 -13.40
CA LEU A 47 -2.00 -8.60 -13.60
C LEU A 47 -1.85 -7.99 -15.00
N ARG A 48 -2.89 -8.07 -15.84
CA ARG A 48 -2.86 -7.60 -17.23
C ARG A 48 -3.89 -6.53 -17.53
N THR A 49 -4.96 -6.47 -16.75
CA THR A 49 -6.11 -5.60 -16.98
C THR A 49 -6.40 -4.72 -15.77
N ALA A 50 -7.23 -3.70 -15.99
CA ALA A 50 -7.76 -2.87 -14.90
C ALA A 50 -8.62 -3.68 -13.93
N ASP A 51 -9.35 -4.68 -14.44
CA ASP A 51 -10.18 -5.56 -13.60
C ASP A 51 -9.33 -6.46 -12.71
N ASP A 52 -8.20 -6.99 -13.21
CA ASP A 52 -7.25 -7.75 -12.40
C ASP A 52 -6.69 -6.88 -11.26
N LEU A 53 -6.32 -5.64 -11.58
CA LEU A 53 -5.82 -4.69 -10.60
C LEU A 53 -6.88 -4.37 -9.55
N ALA A 54 -8.11 -4.07 -9.97
CA ALA A 54 -9.23 -3.79 -9.08
C ALA A 54 -9.52 -4.96 -8.15
N ALA A 55 -9.59 -6.19 -8.69
CA ALA A 55 -9.80 -7.40 -7.91
C ALA A 55 -8.68 -7.62 -6.87
N ALA A 56 -7.44 -7.27 -7.21
CA ALA A 56 -6.31 -7.43 -6.32
C ALA A 56 -6.25 -6.38 -5.17
N VAL A 57 -6.64 -5.12 -5.41
CA VAL A 57 -6.50 -4.04 -4.42
C VAL A 57 -7.79 -3.72 -3.65
N ALA A 58 -8.96 -3.91 -4.26
CA ALA A 58 -10.24 -3.50 -3.69
C ALA A 58 -10.55 -4.11 -2.31
N PRO A 59 -10.24 -5.39 -2.02
CA PRO A 59 -10.48 -5.96 -0.70
C PRO A 59 -9.71 -5.22 0.41
N ALA A 60 -8.41 -4.97 0.21
CA ALA A 60 -7.57 -4.28 1.19
C ALA A 60 -7.99 -2.80 1.38
N ILE A 61 -8.39 -2.12 0.30
CA ILE A 61 -8.94 -0.76 0.40
C ILE A 61 -10.24 -0.77 1.22
N SER A 62 -11.14 -1.72 0.95
CA SER A 62 -12.42 -1.81 1.64
C SER A 62 -12.26 -2.07 3.14
N GLU A 63 -11.37 -3.00 3.50
CA GLU A 63 -11.01 -3.29 4.89
C GLU A 63 -10.41 -2.07 5.58
N PHE A 64 -9.46 -1.40 4.93
CA PHE A 64 -8.83 -0.20 5.47
C PHE A 64 -9.86 0.91 5.72
N LEU A 65 -10.77 1.15 4.77
CA LEU A 65 -11.83 2.16 4.94
C LEU A 65 -12.84 1.78 6.03
N ALA A 66 -13.16 0.50 6.19
CA ALA A 66 -14.03 0.04 7.27
C ALA A 66 -13.39 0.27 8.65
N ASP A 67 -12.10 0.00 8.78
CA ASP A 67 -11.32 0.22 10.01
C ASP A 67 -11.22 1.70 10.40
N LEU A 68 -11.21 2.62 9.44
CA LEU A 68 -11.15 4.07 9.71
C LEU A 68 -12.46 4.66 10.22
N HIS A 69 -13.60 4.03 9.92
CA HIS A 69 -14.93 4.50 10.32
C HIS A 69 -15.50 3.78 11.55
N ARG A 70 -14.73 2.87 12.15
CA ARG A 70 -15.07 2.19 13.40
C ARG A 70 -14.61 3.02 14.60
#